data_AF-A0A948YTQ9-F1
#
_entry.id   AF-A0A948YTQ9-F1
#
_cell.length_a   1.000
_cell.length_b   1.000
_cell.length_c   1.000
_cell.angle_alpha   90.00
_cell.angle_beta   90.00
_cell.angle_gamma   90.00
#
_symmetry.space_group_name_H-M   'P 1'
#
loop_
_entity.id
_entity.type
_entity.pdbx_description
1 polymer ?
#
loop_
_entity_poly.entity_id
_entity_poly.type
_entity_poly.pdbx_seq_one_letter_code
_entity_poly.pdbx_strand_id
1 'polypeptide(L)'
;MWGHGYVGRFFDGFQKALLLKRYRCPDCGAVHTLRPHLYDRRFQVIWFTIFLSLLKKITLGRWLSGLSRQRQQYWWRGFKKHASRKQNFVLDTALATLVALLEAEHLLATHSLTHYERTPLGDSPHRRFAVSFPSGVG
;
A
#
# COMPACT_ATOMS: atom_id res chain seq x y z
N MET A 1 10.21 -13.53 -13.55
CA MET A 1 9.56 -12.24 -13.94
C MET A 1 10.34 -11.59 -15.07
N TRP A 2 9.67 -11.09 -16.12
CA TRP A 2 10.29 -10.49 -17.31
C TRP A 2 9.96 -9.00 -17.39
N GLY A 3 10.88 -8.17 -17.89
CA GLY A 3 10.66 -6.74 -18.03
C GLY A 3 9.48 -6.44 -18.97
N HIS A 4 8.53 -5.62 -18.52
CA HIS A 4 7.30 -5.30 -19.25
C HIS A 4 7.13 -3.77 -19.41
N GLY A 5 8.25 -3.10 -19.70
CA GLY A 5 8.34 -1.65 -19.86
C GLY A 5 8.09 -0.86 -18.56
N TYR A 6 7.67 0.39 -18.73
CA TYR A 6 7.44 1.32 -17.62
C TYR A 6 6.01 1.88 -17.64
N VAL A 7 5.57 2.44 -16.51
CA VAL A 7 4.28 3.12 -16.37
C VAL A 7 4.39 4.32 -15.45
N GLY A 8 3.83 5.45 -15.87
CA GLY A 8 3.70 6.65 -15.04
C GLY A 8 2.61 6.48 -13.97
N ARG A 9 2.92 6.79 -12.71
CA ARG A 9 1.95 6.81 -11.61
C ARG A 9 2.16 8.02 -10.72
N PHE A 10 1.06 8.66 -10.31
CA PHE A 10 1.08 9.72 -9.31
C PHE A 10 1.03 9.15 -7.89
N PHE A 11 1.82 9.75 -7.02
CA PHE A 11 1.88 9.46 -5.59
C PHE A 11 1.86 10.78 -4.83
N ASP A 12 1.16 10.80 -3.69
CA ASP A 12 1.19 11.92 -2.76
C ASP A 12 2.64 12.17 -2.32
N GLY A 13 3.06 13.44 -2.27
CA GLY A 13 4.43 13.84 -1.93
C GLY A 13 5.38 13.99 -3.13
N PHE A 14 4.93 13.62 -4.34
CA PHE A 14 5.68 13.85 -5.57
C PHE A 14 4.97 14.88 -6.45
N GLN A 15 5.73 15.82 -7.00
CA GLN A 15 5.19 16.87 -7.89
C GLN A 15 4.88 16.35 -9.30
N LYS A 16 5.49 15.23 -9.71
CA LYS A 16 5.35 14.63 -11.03
C LYS A 16 5.05 13.14 -10.90
N ALA A 17 4.48 12.56 -11.95
CA ALA A 17 4.31 11.11 -12.02
C ALA A 17 5.68 10.42 -11.98
N LEU A 18 5.77 9.35 -11.17
CA LEU A 18 6.94 8.49 -11.14
C LEU A 18 6.85 7.44 -12.24
N LEU A 19 7.95 7.24 -12.95
CA LEU A 19 8.08 6.21 -13.96
C LEU A 19 8.47 4.88 -13.29
N LEU A 20 7.51 3.97 -13.14
CA LEU A 20 7.68 2.71 -12.44
C LEU A 20 7.95 1.57 -13.40
N LYS A 21 8.94 0.72 -13.10
CA LYS A 21 9.22 -0.48 -13.87
C LYS A 21 8.11 -1.52 -13.68
N ARG A 22 7.66 -2.12 -14.79
CA ARG A 22 6.71 -3.23 -14.80
C ARG A 22 7.43 -4.54 -15.07
N TYR A 23 6.91 -5.59 -14.48
CA TYR A 23 7.32 -6.96 -14.69
C TYR A 23 6.11 -7.81 -15.03
N ARG A 24 6.25 -8.74 -15.96
CA ARG A 24 5.23 -9.75 -16.26
C ARG A 24 5.69 -11.10 -15.72
N CYS A 25 4.80 -11.81 -15.07
CA CYS A 25 4.99 -13.22 -14.71
C CYS A 25 4.78 -14.07 -15.97
N PRO A 26 5.76 -14.89 -16.39
CA PRO A 26 5.57 -15.76 -17.55
C PRO A 26 4.52 -16.86 -17.29
N ASP A 27 4.40 -17.33 -16.05
CA ASP A 27 3.56 -18.48 -15.72
C ASP A 27 2.07 -18.10 -15.62
N CYS A 28 1.76 -17.00 -14.92
CA CYS A 28 0.36 -16.57 -14.72
C CYS A 28 -0.04 -15.35 -15.54
N GLY A 29 0.88 -14.76 -16.31
CA GLY A 29 0.64 -13.56 -17.11
C GLY A 29 0.45 -12.27 -16.30
N ALA A 30 0.47 -12.32 -14.96
CA ALA A 30 0.24 -11.16 -14.10
C ALA A 30 1.31 -10.08 -14.29
N VAL A 31 0.90 -8.80 -14.19
CA VAL A 31 1.81 -7.66 -14.29
C VAL A 31 2.01 -7.01 -12.92
N HIS A 32 3.26 -7.03 -12.46
CA HIS A 32 3.71 -6.42 -11.23
C HIS A 32 4.36 -5.07 -11.54
N THR A 33 4.11 -4.05 -10.73
CA THR A 33 4.72 -2.73 -10.89
C THR A 33 5.50 -2.42 -9.62
N LEU A 34 6.78 -2.06 -9.76
CA LEU A 34 7.59 -1.61 -8.63
C LEU A 34 6.97 -0.37 -8.00
N ARG A 35 7.14 -0.19 -6.70
CA ARG A 35 6.70 1.01 -5.98
C ARG A 35 7.75 1.46 -4.97
N PRO A 36 7.74 2.74 -4.58
CA PRO A 36 8.55 3.16 -3.46
C PRO A 36 8.09 2.44 -2.18
N HIS A 37 9.04 2.03 -1.34
CA HIS A 37 8.83 1.08 -0.25
C HIS A 37 7.73 1.47 0.75
N LEU A 38 7.50 2.77 0.99
CA LEU A 38 6.47 3.25 1.90
C LEU A 38 5.06 3.24 1.31
N TYR A 39 4.92 3.03 0.00
CA TYR A 39 3.63 3.07 -0.69
C TYR A 39 3.12 1.67 -0.94
N ASP A 40 1.91 1.43 -0.46
CA ASP A 40 1.26 0.16 -0.69
C ASP A 40 0.78 0.00 -2.14
N ARG A 41 0.63 -1.23 -2.63
CA ARG A 41 0.09 -1.53 -3.98
C ARG A 41 -1.31 -0.94 -4.20
N ARG A 42 -2.07 -0.68 -3.15
CA ARG A 42 -3.46 -0.19 -3.27
C ARG A 42 -3.59 1.32 -3.09
N PHE A 43 -2.54 1.98 -2.61
CA PHE A 43 -2.61 3.38 -2.25
C PHE A 43 -1.56 4.23 -2.96
N GLN A 44 -1.95 5.46 -3.28
CA GLN A 44 -1.06 6.49 -3.80
C GLN A 44 -0.42 7.30 -2.68
N VAL A 45 -0.67 6.94 -1.42
CA VAL A 45 -0.13 7.60 -0.23
C VAL A 45 0.67 6.59 0.57
N ILE A 46 1.65 7.07 1.33
CA ILE A 46 2.39 6.23 2.27
C ILE A 46 1.45 5.62 3.31
N TRP A 47 1.74 4.38 3.70
CA TRP A 47 0.92 3.66 4.69
C TRP A 47 0.81 4.42 6.02
N PHE A 48 1.86 5.16 6.39
CA PHE A 48 1.91 5.94 7.63
C PHE A 48 0.85 7.05 7.67
N THR A 49 0.55 7.69 6.54
CA THR A 49 -0.50 8.71 6.47
C THR A 49 -1.89 8.12 6.68
N ILE A 50 -2.12 6.91 6.19
CA ILE A 50 -3.36 6.17 6.43
C ILE A 50 -3.48 5.85 7.92
N PHE A 51 -2.39 5.35 8.52
CA PHE A 51 -2.31 5.07 9.95
C PHE A 51 -2.63 6.32 10.78
N LEU A 52 -2.00 7.47 10.52
CA LEU A 52 -2.26 8.72 11.24
C LEU A 52 -3.70 9.20 11.07
N SER A 53 -4.27 9.08 9.87
CA SER A 53 -5.67 9.42 9.61
C SER A 53 -6.64 8.57 10.45
N LEU A 54 -6.40 7.25 10.51
CA LEU A 54 -7.19 6.33 11.32
C LEU A 54 -6.99 6.58 12.82
N LEU A 55 -5.75 6.75 13.27
CA LEU A 55 -5.41 7.05 14.65
C LEU A 55 -6.12 8.31 15.13
N LYS A 56 -6.01 9.42 14.39
CA LYS A 56 -6.69 10.68 14.70
C LYS A 56 -8.21 10.52 14.73
N LYS A 57 -8.76 9.70 13.82
CA LYS A 57 -10.20 9.44 13.79
C LYS A 57 -10.67 8.67 15.02
N ILE A 58 -9.87 7.72 15.50
CA ILE A 58 -10.17 6.92 16.69
C ILE A 58 -10.03 7.77 17.96
N THR A 59 -8.92 8.48 18.12
CA THR A 59 -8.60 9.20 19.35
C THR A 59 -9.35 10.51 19.50
N LEU A 60 -9.51 11.27 18.42
CA LEU A 60 -10.10 12.62 18.44
C LEU A 60 -11.46 12.70 17.76
N GLY A 61 -11.96 11.62 17.16
CA GLY A 61 -13.22 11.62 16.39
C GLY A 61 -13.16 12.43 15.09
N ARG A 62 -12.01 13.01 14.73
CA ARG A 62 -11.84 13.98 13.62
C ARG A 62 -10.97 13.42 12.50
N TRP A 63 -11.18 13.95 11.29
CA TRP A 63 -10.33 13.62 10.13
C TRP A 63 -9.03 14.44 10.16
N LEU A 64 -8.00 13.94 9.48
CA LEU A 64 -6.78 14.69 9.23
C LEU A 64 -7.08 15.85 8.28
N SER A 65 -6.60 17.04 8.61
CA SER A 65 -6.66 18.23 7.75
C SER A 65 -5.67 18.07 6.58
N GLY A 66 -5.95 18.74 5.46
CA GLY A 66 -5.07 18.69 4.28
C GLY A 66 -5.20 17.42 3.42
N LEU A 67 -6.05 16.46 3.82
CA LEU A 67 -6.38 15.27 3.02
C LEU A 67 -7.86 15.25 2.66
N SER A 68 -8.19 14.74 1.46
CA SER A 68 -9.57 14.55 1.05
C SER A 68 -10.33 13.68 2.05
N ARG A 69 -11.47 14.20 2.54
CA ARG A 69 -12.37 13.47 3.44
C ARG A 69 -12.85 12.15 2.83
N GLN A 70 -13.08 12.10 1.52
CA GLN A 70 -13.52 10.88 0.84
C GLN A 70 -12.49 9.76 0.91
N ARG A 71 -11.20 10.09 0.71
CA ARG A 71 -10.09 9.12 0.86
C ARG A 71 -10.03 8.56 2.27
N GLN A 72 -10.14 9.45 3.27
CA GLN A 72 -10.13 9.06 4.68
C GLN A 72 -11.33 8.19 5.07
N GLN A 73 -12.53 8.51 4.55
CA GLN A 73 -13.73 7.68 4.74
C GLN A 73 -13.58 6.30 4.11
N TYR A 74 -12.97 6.23 2.91
CA TYR A 74 -12.67 4.95 2.28
C TYR A 74 -11.76 4.10 3.17
N TRP A 75 -10.68 4.69 3.70
CA TRP A 75 -9.77 4.00 4.63
C TRP A 75 -10.49 3.54 5.90
N TRP A 76 -11.28 4.42 6.51
CA TRP A 76 -12.04 4.10 7.71
C TRP A 76 -13.02 2.94 7.51
N ARG A 77 -13.74 2.93 6.39
CA ARG A 77 -14.65 1.82 6.06
C ARG A 77 -13.87 0.50 5.88
N GLY A 78 -12.68 0.55 5.27
CA GLY A 78 -11.82 -0.61 5.10
C GLY A 78 -11.31 -1.14 6.44
N PHE A 79 -10.82 -0.23 7.29
CA PHE A 79 -10.41 -0.54 8.66
C PHE A 79 -11.54 -1.21 9.45
N LYS A 80 -12.74 -0.62 9.49
CA LYS A 80 -13.89 -1.23 10.20
C LYS A 80 -14.22 -2.64 9.70
N LYS A 81 -14.16 -2.85 8.38
CA LYS A 81 -14.40 -4.17 7.76
C LYS A 81 -13.33 -5.19 8.15
N HIS A 82 -12.07 -4.78 8.30
CA HIS A 82 -11.00 -5.65 8.77
C HIS A 82 -11.11 -5.91 10.27
N ALA A 83 -11.39 -4.87 11.06
CA ALA A 83 -11.59 -4.98 12.49
C ALA A 83 -12.74 -5.94 12.80
N SER A 84 -13.89 -5.79 12.13
CA SER A 84 -15.06 -6.65 12.30
C SER A 84 -14.83 -8.13 12.00
N ARG A 85 -13.76 -8.47 11.26
CA ARG A 85 -13.38 -9.86 10.99
C ARG A 85 -12.55 -10.46 12.12
N LYS A 86 -11.70 -9.66 12.77
CA LYS A 86 -10.91 -10.12 13.92
C LYS A 86 -11.77 -10.21 15.18
N GLN A 87 -12.70 -9.27 15.35
CA GLN A 87 -13.61 -9.19 16.49
C GLN A 87 -14.76 -8.24 16.17
N ASN A 88 -15.92 -8.34 16.85
CA ASN A 88 -16.98 -7.33 16.71
C ASN A 88 -16.38 -5.94 16.95
N PHE A 89 -16.49 -5.06 15.94
CA PHE A 89 -15.87 -3.74 16.01
C PHE A 89 -16.55 -2.91 17.10
N VAL A 90 -15.82 -2.65 18.19
CA VAL A 90 -16.20 -1.74 19.27
C VAL A 90 -15.22 -0.57 19.25
N LEU A 91 -15.71 0.66 19.44
CA LEU A 91 -14.86 1.85 19.40
C LEU A 91 -13.77 1.80 20.47
N ASP A 92 -14.09 1.28 21.66
CA ASP A 92 -13.18 1.17 22.80
C ASP A 92 -11.98 0.25 22.51
N THR A 93 -12.13 -0.73 21.61
CA THR A 93 -11.04 -1.63 21.19
C THR A 93 -10.41 -1.22 19.87
N ALA A 94 -10.84 -0.11 19.26
CA ALA A 94 -10.40 0.30 17.93
C ALA A 94 -8.89 0.63 17.89
N LEU A 95 -8.34 1.24 18.93
CA LEU A 95 -6.91 1.57 18.99
C LEU A 95 -6.05 0.31 19.09
N ALA A 96 -6.41 -0.62 19.98
CA ALA A 96 -5.75 -1.92 20.09
C ALA A 96 -5.82 -2.71 18.77
N THR A 97 -6.98 -2.67 18.11
CA THR A 97 -7.16 -3.31 16.80
C THR A 97 -6.28 -2.68 15.72
N LEU A 98 -6.14 -1.35 15.73
CA LEU A 98 -5.28 -0.64 14.77
C LEU A 98 -3.81 -1.04 14.95
N VAL A 99 -3.33 -1.11 16.19
CA VAL A 99 -1.95 -1.53 16.51
C VAL A 99 -1.73 -2.99 16.10
N ALA A 100 -2.64 -3.89 16.48
CA ALA A 100 -2.52 -5.31 16.13
C ALA A 100 -2.57 -5.58 14.61
N LEU A 101 -3.25 -4.72 13.83
CA LEU A 101 -3.22 -4.81 12.36
C LEU A 101 -1.91 -4.26 11.77
N LEU A 102 -1.32 -3.25 12.41
CA LEU A 102 -0.03 -2.68 12.01
C LEU A 102 1.10 -3.69 12.26
N GLU A 103 1.14 -4.30 13.45
CA GLU A 103 2.12 -5.31 13.83
C GLU A 103 2.05 -6.55 12.93
N ALA A 104 0.84 -6.96 12.54
CA ALA A 104 0.65 -8.08 11.63
C ALA A 104 1.00 -7.75 10.15
N GLU A 105 1.54 -6.56 9.85
CA GLU A 105 1.80 -6.04 8.51
C GLU A 105 0.57 -6.07 7.56
N HIS A 106 -0.64 -6.09 8.12
CA HIS A 106 -1.85 -6.13 7.33
C HIS A 106 -2.18 -4.78 6.72
N LEU A 107 -2.83 -4.80 5.55
CA LEU A 107 -3.23 -3.59 4.84
C LEU A 107 -4.38 -2.88 5.59
N LEU A 108 -4.02 -1.88 6.41
CA LEU A 108 -4.88 -1.11 7.34
C LEU A 108 -6.18 -0.52 6.75
N ALA A 109 -6.34 -0.51 5.43
CA ALA A 109 -7.46 0.12 4.73
C ALA A 109 -7.99 -0.71 3.52
N THR A 110 -7.60 -1.98 3.47
CA THR A 110 -8.13 -3.02 2.58
C THR A 110 -9.66 -3.11 2.46
N HIS A 111 -10.27 -3.10 1.26
CA HIS A 111 -11.64 -3.59 1.05
C HIS A 111 -11.68 -4.95 0.35
N SER A 112 -10.61 -5.32 -0.34
CA SER A 112 -10.48 -6.59 -1.07
C SER A 112 -10.46 -7.76 -0.09
N LEU A 113 -11.31 -8.75 -0.39
CA LEU A 113 -11.47 -10.00 0.36
C LEU A 113 -10.32 -10.98 0.15
N THR A 114 -9.56 -10.81 -0.94
CA THR A 114 -8.38 -11.61 -1.23
C THR A 114 -7.27 -11.20 -0.27
N HIS A 115 -6.99 -12.07 0.71
CA HIS A 115 -5.84 -11.97 1.58
C HIS A 115 -4.59 -11.81 0.72
N TYR A 116 -3.81 -10.78 1.00
CA TYR A 116 -2.55 -10.52 0.31
C TYR A 116 -1.56 -10.19 1.39
N GLU A 117 -0.84 -11.20 1.87
CA GLU A 117 0.27 -11.00 2.78
C GLU A 117 1.33 -10.17 2.07
N ARG A 118 1.97 -9.27 2.82
CA ARG A 118 3.32 -8.83 2.45
C ARG A 118 4.22 -10.02 2.73
N THR A 119 4.33 -10.95 1.79
CA THR A 119 5.38 -11.95 1.91
C THR A 119 6.70 -11.18 1.77
N PRO A 120 7.58 -11.14 2.79
CA PRO A 120 8.94 -10.68 2.57
C PRO A 120 9.49 -11.52 1.42
N LEU A 121 10.13 -10.88 0.44
CA LEU A 121 10.81 -11.61 -0.61
C LEU A 121 11.86 -12.49 0.07
N GLY A 122 11.56 -13.78 0.21
CA GLY A 122 12.59 -14.79 0.43
C GLY A 122 13.62 -14.70 -0.69
N ASP A 123 14.81 -15.24 -0.44
CA ASP A 123 15.92 -15.18 -1.39
C ASP A 123 15.45 -15.58 -2.81
N SER A 124 15.67 -14.65 -3.74
CA SER A 124 15.18 -14.78 -5.11
C SER A 124 15.84 -15.99 -5.80
N PRO A 125 15.06 -16.95 -6.34
CA PRO A 125 15.61 -18.07 -7.13
C PRO A 125 16.20 -17.62 -8.48
N HIS A 126 16.04 -16.34 -8.85
CA HIS A 126 16.58 -15.79 -10.08
C HIS A 126 17.56 -14.64 -9.81
N ARG A 127 18.73 -14.72 -10.45
CA ARG A 127 19.79 -13.70 -10.42
C ARG A 127 19.23 -12.32 -10.81
N ARG A 128 19.64 -11.30 -10.04
CA ARG A 128 19.41 -9.89 -10.39
C ARG A 128 20.16 -9.59 -11.68
N PHE A 129 19.44 -9.37 -12.79
CA PHE A 129 20.05 -8.79 -13.97
C PHE A 129 20.43 -7.34 -13.68
N ALA A 130 21.68 -6.99 -14.02
CA ALA A 130 22.28 -5.70 -13.76
C ALA A 130 21.43 -4.55 -14.30
N VAL A 131 21.42 -3.44 -13.55
CA VAL A 131 20.90 -2.16 -13.99
C VAL A 131 21.83 -1.66 -15.09
N SER A 132 21.41 -1.74 -16.35
CA SER A 132 22.09 -1.03 -17.44
C SER A 132 21.63 0.42 -17.42
N PHE A 133 22.56 1.34 -17.18
CA PHE A 133 22.33 2.79 -17.34
C PHE A 133 21.93 3.10 -18.80
N PRO A 134 21.06 4.09 -19.03
CA PRO A 134 20.78 4.53 -20.39
C PRO A 134 22.09 5.05 -21.00
N SER A 135 22.55 4.40 -22.06
CA SER A 135 23.67 4.87 -22.88
C SER A 135 23.34 6.26 -23.38
N GLY A 136 24.13 7.24 -22.96
CA GLY A 136 24.02 8.63 -23.35
C GLY A 136 24.08 8.78 -24.87
N VAL A 137 23.24 9.68 -25.36
CA VAL A 137 23.23 10.20 -26.73
C VAL A 137 24.58 10.87 -26.97
N GLY A 138 25.33 10.37 -27.95
CA GLY A 138 26.45 11.06 -28.59
C GLY A 138 25.98 11.61 -29.92
#